data_AF-A0A4P1RUH8-F1
#
_entry.id   AF-A0A4P1RUH8-F1
#
_cell.length_a   1.000
_cell.length_b   1.000
_cell.length_c   1.000
_cell.angle_alpha   90.00
_cell.angle_beta   90.00
_cell.angle_gamma   90.00
#
_symmetry.space_group_name_H-M   'P 1'
#
loop_
_entity.id
_entity.type
_entity.pdbx_description
1 polymer ?
#
loop_
_entity_poly.entity_id
_entity_poly.type
_entity_poly.pdbx_seq_one_letter_code
_entity_poly.pdbx_strand_id
1 'polypeptide(L)'
;MLSAYLHAPSVFYFFDKLLPRWKRNLSRTSMAASSVRIAIVGDIHDFWNLEEDSRALEFLKVPFSPFFLSISDFGDENVEVVQSVANLEFAKAVILGNHDSWFTKQFSGREKDKVQLQLECLGKEHAAYKRLDFPMIKVSVVGGRPFSSGGKPLSRKSLLSARYGIKDMDESAKRIQKAALGTPEDHFLILLAHNGPTGLGSDLSDICGKDWEFVGGGDHGDPDLEHAISLLKENNQVSIPLVVFGHMHKELAFGNGFRKMIVVGTDNTIYLNGAVVPRVKRLVDEDNRNFDDKSALSSLETKSTTRAFTLVEISEGRVAKIAESLGSDLSDICGKDWEFVGGGDHGDPDLEHAISLLKENNQVSIPLVVFGHMHKELAFGNGFRKMIVVGTDNTIYLNGAVVPRVKRLVDEDNRNFDDKSALSSLETKSTTRAFTLVEISEGRVAKIAESWVSVEKDRTTLEEEHILFEL
;
A
#
# COMPACT_ATOMS: atom_id res chain seq x y z
N MET A 1 48.19 61.23 31.00
CA MET A 1 49.12 60.31 31.67
C MET A 1 49.07 58.99 30.94
N LEU A 2 50.22 58.57 30.38
CA LEU A 2 50.64 57.26 29.81
C LEU A 2 49.69 56.61 28.76
N SER A 3 50.07 56.22 27.55
CA SER A 3 51.37 56.02 26.86
C SER A 3 51.03 55.91 25.35
N ALA A 4 51.51 56.76 24.44
CA ALA A 4 52.83 56.73 23.76
C ALA A 4 53.08 55.44 22.96
N TYR A 5 52.88 55.48 21.63
CA TYR A 5 53.88 55.53 20.53
C TYR A 5 54.31 54.12 20.05
N LEU A 6 54.24 53.76 18.77
CA LEU A 6 55.18 54.18 17.73
C LEU A 6 54.67 53.96 16.29
N HIS A 7 54.74 55.03 15.50
CA HIS A 7 55.03 55.13 14.06
C HIS A 7 56.29 54.31 13.66
N ALA A 8 56.61 53.86 12.44
CA ALA A 8 56.35 54.19 11.02
C ALA A 8 57.34 53.31 10.17
N PRO A 9 57.64 53.53 8.86
CA PRO A 9 56.84 53.82 7.66
C PRO A 9 57.24 52.99 6.40
N SER A 10 56.59 53.32 5.26
CA SER A 10 57.12 53.42 3.87
C SER A 10 57.29 52.12 3.03
N VAL A 11 57.09 52.05 1.71
CA VAL A 11 56.60 52.93 0.63
C VAL A 11 56.46 52.02 -0.63
N PHE A 12 55.32 52.09 -1.34
CA PHE A 12 55.10 51.94 -2.81
C PHE A 12 55.56 50.67 -3.61
N TYR A 13 54.68 50.08 -4.43
CA TYR A 13 54.47 50.36 -5.89
C TYR A 13 53.94 49.16 -6.73
N PHE A 14 53.06 49.48 -7.70
CA PHE A 14 52.79 48.88 -9.02
C PHE A 14 52.09 47.50 -9.22
N PHE A 15 50.87 47.60 -9.81
CA PHE A 15 50.32 46.94 -11.01
C PHE A 15 50.17 45.40 -11.14
N ASP A 16 48.90 45.05 -11.41
CA ASP A 16 48.39 44.14 -12.45
C ASP A 16 48.44 42.60 -12.32
N LYS A 17 47.31 42.03 -12.79
CA LYS A 17 47.02 40.65 -13.23
C LYS A 17 46.60 39.63 -12.16
N LEU A 18 45.28 39.54 -12.01
CA LEU A 18 44.57 38.38 -11.49
C LEU A 18 44.39 37.29 -12.57
N LEU A 19 44.56 36.05 -12.12
CA LEU A 19 44.21 34.71 -12.66
C LEU A 19 45.40 33.83 -13.10
N PRO A 20 45.34 32.47 -12.98
CA PRO A 20 44.26 31.61 -12.44
C PRO A 20 44.68 30.44 -11.52
N ARG A 21 43.66 29.78 -10.92
CA ARG A 21 43.60 28.38 -10.40
C ARG A 21 44.47 28.11 -9.16
N TRP A 22 43.94 27.48 -8.10
CA TRP A 22 43.71 26.04 -8.03
C TRP A 22 42.35 25.70 -7.39
N LYS A 23 41.54 24.90 -8.10
CA LYS A 23 40.36 24.21 -7.57
C LYS A 23 40.84 23.02 -6.72
N ARG A 24 40.53 23.01 -5.42
CA ARG A 24 40.53 21.76 -4.64
C ARG A 24 39.24 21.02 -4.97
N ASN A 25 39.36 19.94 -5.74
CA ASN A 25 38.33 18.94 -5.90
C ASN A 25 38.07 18.30 -4.53
N LEU A 26 37.02 18.75 -3.84
CA LEU A 26 36.36 17.93 -2.84
C LEU A 26 35.56 16.89 -3.61
N SER A 27 36.09 15.66 -3.57
CA SER A 27 35.41 14.43 -3.92
C SER A 27 33.93 14.50 -3.56
N ARG A 28 33.05 14.46 -4.57
CA ARG A 28 31.65 14.03 -4.41
C ARG A 28 31.72 12.61 -3.88
N THR A 29 31.67 12.46 -2.57
CA THR A 29 31.17 11.24 -1.96
C THR A 29 29.82 10.99 -2.60
N SER A 30 29.68 9.82 -3.25
CA SER A 30 28.40 9.28 -3.66
C SER A 30 27.48 9.33 -2.44
N MET A 31 26.51 10.25 -2.45
CA MET A 31 25.44 10.25 -1.46
C MET A 31 24.60 9.03 -1.79
N ALA A 32 24.59 8.04 -0.90
CA ALA A 32 23.62 6.96 -0.96
C ALA A 32 22.23 7.59 -1.10
N ALA A 33 21.42 7.08 -2.03
CA ALA A 33 20.06 7.58 -2.24
C ALA A 33 19.30 7.55 -0.91
N SER A 34 18.65 8.65 -0.53
CA SER A 34 17.82 8.70 0.66
C SER A 34 16.55 7.89 0.41
N SER A 35 16.59 6.60 0.77
CA SER A 35 15.42 5.72 0.75
C SER A 35 14.81 5.64 2.14
N VAL A 36 13.50 5.73 2.20
CA VAL A 36 12.70 5.60 3.43
C VAL A 36 11.71 4.48 3.23
N ARG A 37 11.68 3.53 4.17
CA ARG A 37 10.64 2.50 4.24
C ARG A 37 9.64 2.88 5.31
N ILE A 38 8.38 2.92 4.91
CA ILE A 38 7.24 3.32 5.71
C ILE A 38 6.31 2.10 5.79
N ALA A 39 5.79 1.78 6.96
CA ALA A 39 4.75 0.75 7.08
C ALA A 39 3.46 1.36 7.62
N ILE A 40 2.34 0.97 7.00
CA ILE A 40 1.01 1.57 7.06
C ILE A 40 0.00 0.53 7.54
N VAL A 41 -0.86 0.96 8.44
CA VAL A 41 -1.97 0.20 9.01
C VAL A 41 -3.17 1.14 9.04
N GLY A 42 -4.25 0.75 8.35
CA GLY A 42 -5.58 1.34 8.48
C GLY A 42 -6.50 0.45 9.31
N ASP A 43 -7.59 1.05 9.78
CA ASP A 43 -8.83 0.41 10.24
C ASP A 43 -8.60 -0.77 11.19
N ILE A 44 -8.14 -0.47 12.41
CA ILE A 44 -7.69 -1.49 13.37
C ILE A 44 -8.82 -2.36 13.90
N HIS A 45 -9.98 -1.79 14.23
CA HIS A 45 -11.16 -2.48 14.77
C HIS A 45 -10.85 -3.51 15.87
N ASP A 46 -10.15 -3.08 16.92
CA ASP A 46 -9.68 -3.87 18.07
C ASP A 46 -8.63 -4.96 17.75
N PHE A 47 -8.21 -5.11 16.49
CA PHE A 47 -7.18 -6.07 16.07
C PHE A 47 -5.76 -5.50 16.21
N TRP A 48 -5.41 -5.13 17.44
CA TRP A 48 -4.07 -4.63 17.80
C TRP A 48 -3.53 -5.33 19.04
N ASN A 49 -2.25 -5.63 19.03
CA ASN A 49 -1.51 -6.07 20.20
C ASN A 49 -0.10 -5.47 20.15
N LEU A 50 0.22 -4.61 21.11
CA LEU A 50 1.50 -3.90 21.13
C LEU A 50 2.71 -4.82 20.97
N GLU A 51 2.75 -5.95 21.67
CA GLU A 51 3.91 -6.85 21.67
C GLU A 51 4.06 -7.56 20.32
N GLU A 52 2.99 -8.15 19.81
CA GLU A 52 3.03 -8.88 18.54
C GLU A 52 3.15 -7.96 17.31
N ASP A 53 2.47 -6.80 17.31
CA ASP A 53 2.64 -5.81 16.25
C ASP A 53 4.06 -5.22 16.28
N SER A 54 4.65 -4.94 17.44
CA SER A 54 6.04 -4.47 17.53
C SER A 54 7.01 -5.48 16.94
N ARG A 55 6.88 -6.77 17.29
CA ARG A 55 7.71 -7.85 16.72
C ARG A 55 7.57 -7.96 15.21
N ALA A 56 6.36 -7.86 14.68
CA ALA A 56 6.14 -7.92 13.24
C ALA A 56 6.82 -6.74 12.53
N LEU A 57 6.76 -5.54 13.11
CA LEU A 57 7.40 -4.34 12.56
C LEU A 57 8.92 -4.39 12.60
N GLU A 58 9.49 -4.89 13.70
CA GLU A 58 10.92 -5.17 13.81
C GLU A 58 11.37 -6.17 12.74
N PHE A 59 10.61 -7.25 12.55
CA PHE A 59 10.90 -8.28 11.54
C PHE A 59 10.87 -7.74 10.11
N LEU A 60 9.94 -6.84 9.79
CA LEU A 60 9.84 -6.21 8.47
C LEU A 60 11.02 -5.27 8.16
N LYS A 61 12.00 -5.16 9.07
CA LYS A 61 13.21 -4.36 8.96
C LYS A 61 12.85 -2.94 8.51
N VAL A 62 11.86 -2.34 9.15
CA VAL A 62 11.65 -0.90 9.06
C VAL A 62 12.83 -0.31 9.85
N PRO A 63 13.92 0.15 9.20
CA PRO A 63 15.07 0.63 9.95
C PRO A 63 14.60 1.77 10.86
N PHE A 64 15.18 1.88 12.05
CA PHE A 64 14.91 2.96 13.00
C PHE A 64 14.65 4.30 12.27
N SER A 65 13.39 4.71 12.16
CA SER A 65 12.87 5.90 11.44
C SER A 65 12.47 5.74 9.95
N PRO A 66 11.21 6.06 9.57
CA PRO A 66 9.99 6.06 10.37
C PRO A 66 8.90 5.11 9.84
N PHE A 67 8.04 4.78 10.76
CA PHE A 67 6.79 4.10 10.55
C PHE A 67 5.68 5.16 10.31
N PHE A 68 4.70 4.90 9.45
CA PHE A 68 3.58 5.84 9.27
C PHE A 68 2.30 5.07 9.48
N LEU A 69 1.64 5.30 10.59
CA LEU A 69 0.48 4.53 10.94
C LEU A 69 -0.79 5.32 10.68
N SER A 70 -1.46 5.08 9.55
CA SER A 70 -2.81 5.58 9.29
C SER A 70 -3.85 4.94 10.21
N ILE A 71 -3.61 4.96 11.52
CA ILE A 71 -4.46 4.30 12.48
C ILE A 71 -5.64 5.19 12.70
N SER A 72 -6.72 4.72 12.12
CA SER A 72 -8.04 5.24 12.30
C SER A 72 -8.92 4.04 12.58
N ASP A 73 -10.08 4.27 13.16
CA ASP A 73 -11.04 3.23 13.50
C ASP A 73 -10.41 2.14 14.39
N PHE A 74 -9.98 2.57 15.58
CA PHE A 74 -9.30 1.69 16.54
C PHE A 74 -10.22 0.65 17.15
N GLY A 75 -11.52 0.94 17.28
CA GLY A 75 -12.49 0.03 17.90
C GLY A 75 -13.62 0.77 18.62
N ASP A 76 -14.41 1.59 17.93
CA ASP A 76 -15.59 2.23 18.52
C ASP A 76 -15.32 3.04 19.80
N GLU A 77 -14.34 3.95 19.73
CA GLU A 77 -13.84 4.74 20.87
C GLU A 77 -13.12 3.92 21.96
N ASN A 78 -12.46 2.82 21.58
CA ASN A 78 -11.65 2.02 22.49
C ASN A 78 -10.34 2.74 22.87
N VAL A 79 -10.38 3.44 24.01
CA VAL A 79 -9.24 4.18 24.57
C VAL A 79 -8.05 3.26 24.90
N GLU A 80 -8.29 1.99 25.28
CA GLU A 80 -7.21 1.07 25.63
C GLU A 80 -6.36 0.69 24.40
N VAL A 81 -7.02 0.45 23.27
CA VAL A 81 -6.34 0.18 21.99
C VAL A 81 -5.57 1.42 21.51
N VAL A 82 -6.16 2.61 21.63
CA VAL A 82 -5.48 3.88 21.32
C VAL A 82 -4.26 4.10 22.21
N GLN A 83 -4.37 3.84 23.52
CA GLN A 83 -3.25 3.93 24.45
C GLN A 83 -2.15 2.90 24.12
N SER A 84 -2.55 1.67 23.76
CA SER A 84 -1.63 0.61 23.34
C SER A 84 -0.82 1.00 22.10
N VAL A 85 -1.47 1.63 21.12
CA VAL A 85 -0.82 2.22 19.95
C VAL A 85 0.11 3.36 20.33
N ALA A 86 -0.33 4.27 21.19
CA ALA A 86 0.47 5.42 21.62
C ALA A 86 1.77 4.98 22.31
N ASN A 87 1.74 3.83 22.97
CA ASN A 87 2.91 3.21 23.64
C ASN A 87 3.89 2.53 22.67
N LEU A 88 3.57 2.41 21.37
CA LEU A 88 4.51 1.88 20.39
C LEU A 88 5.76 2.79 20.32
N GLU A 89 6.97 2.24 20.31
CA GLU A 89 8.19 3.08 20.39
C GLU A 89 8.61 3.69 19.04
N PHE A 90 8.00 3.25 17.94
CA PHE A 90 8.29 3.75 16.59
C PHE A 90 7.79 5.18 16.39
N ALA A 91 8.55 6.02 15.68
CA ALA A 91 8.05 7.31 15.19
C ALA A 91 6.78 7.07 14.37
N LYS A 92 5.70 7.82 14.66
CA LYS A 92 4.38 7.62 14.05
C LYS A 92 3.62 8.93 13.87
N ALA A 93 2.65 8.92 12.97
CA ALA A 93 1.65 9.96 12.77
C ALA A 93 0.29 9.26 12.65
N VAL A 94 -0.73 9.74 13.35
CA VAL A 94 -2.02 9.04 13.57
C VAL A 94 -3.20 9.96 13.27
N ILE A 95 -4.30 9.45 12.72
CA ILE A 95 -5.53 10.23 12.51
C ILE A 95 -6.76 9.45 12.95
N LEU A 96 -7.62 10.02 13.79
CA LEU A 96 -8.83 9.35 14.25
C LEU A 96 -9.90 9.26 13.14
N GLY A 97 -10.52 8.10 13.01
CA GLY A 97 -11.59 7.78 12.06
C GLY A 97 -13.01 7.92 12.62
N ASN A 98 -14.03 7.48 11.87
CA ASN A 98 -15.42 7.62 12.32
C ASN A 98 -15.74 6.76 13.53
N HIS A 99 -15.21 5.55 13.62
CA HIS A 99 -15.40 4.66 14.77
C HIS A 99 -14.75 5.24 16.04
N ASP A 100 -13.75 6.11 15.92
CA ASP A 100 -13.11 6.75 17.07
C ASP A 100 -13.92 7.89 17.71
N SER A 101 -15.08 8.21 17.12
CA SER A 101 -16.08 9.12 17.67
C SER A 101 -17.50 8.53 17.63
N TRP A 102 -17.62 7.21 17.53
CA TRP A 102 -18.88 6.52 17.22
C TRP A 102 -20.02 6.89 18.17
N PHE A 103 -19.77 6.91 19.48
CA PHE A 103 -20.77 7.12 20.51
C PHE A 103 -20.84 8.55 21.05
N THR A 104 -19.81 9.35 20.84
CA THR A 104 -19.65 10.68 21.41
C THR A 104 -20.64 11.65 20.78
N LYS A 105 -21.62 12.07 21.59
CA LYS A 105 -22.66 13.06 21.22
C LYS A 105 -22.63 14.32 22.08
N GLN A 106 -22.11 14.23 23.31
CA GLN A 106 -21.98 15.35 24.25
C GLN A 106 -20.51 15.47 24.68
N PHE A 107 -19.96 16.67 24.57
CA PHE A 107 -18.53 16.97 24.78
C PHE A 107 -18.33 18.38 25.38
N SER A 108 -19.36 18.88 26.07
CA SER A 108 -19.37 20.14 26.82
C SER A 108 -19.44 19.92 28.34
N GLY A 109 -19.31 18.67 28.78
CA GLY A 109 -19.39 18.26 30.19
C GLY A 109 -18.08 18.55 30.95
N ARG A 110 -18.14 18.40 32.28
CA ARG A 110 -16.94 18.50 33.13
C ARG A 110 -16.04 17.27 33.03
N GLU A 111 -16.64 16.12 32.76
CA GLU A 111 -15.91 14.86 32.55
C GLU A 111 -15.40 14.78 31.11
N LYS A 112 -14.23 14.19 30.94
CA LYS A 112 -13.62 13.99 29.62
C LYS A 112 -14.36 12.87 28.90
N ASP A 113 -14.89 13.16 27.72
CA ASP A 113 -15.42 12.13 26.82
C ASP A 113 -14.29 11.28 26.21
N LYS A 114 -14.65 10.14 25.63
CA LYS A 114 -13.69 9.19 25.07
C LYS A 114 -12.87 9.78 23.93
N VAL A 115 -13.42 10.70 23.13
CA VAL A 115 -12.62 11.41 22.09
C VAL A 115 -11.54 12.26 22.77
N GLN A 116 -11.86 13.00 23.84
CA GLN A 116 -10.87 13.76 24.59
C GLN A 116 -9.76 12.85 25.15
N LEU A 117 -10.12 11.69 25.70
CA LEU A 117 -9.14 10.73 26.24
C LEU A 117 -8.21 10.19 25.14
N GLN A 118 -8.75 9.78 23.99
CA GLN A 118 -7.95 9.32 22.84
C GLN A 118 -6.98 10.41 22.34
N LEU A 119 -7.45 11.66 22.25
CA LEU A 119 -6.61 12.80 21.87
C LEU A 119 -5.48 13.06 22.87
N GLU A 120 -5.73 12.85 24.16
CA GLU A 120 -4.70 12.97 25.21
C GLU A 120 -3.68 11.83 25.15
N CYS A 121 -4.12 10.60 24.88
CA CYS A 121 -3.24 9.45 24.68
C CYS A 121 -2.28 9.69 23.51
N LEU A 122 -2.79 10.14 22.36
CA LEU A 122 -2.00 10.36 21.15
C LEU A 122 -1.15 11.63 21.21
N GLY A 123 -1.61 12.67 21.91
CA GLY A 123 -0.90 13.92 22.08
C GLY A 123 -0.40 14.54 20.77
N LYS A 124 0.92 14.61 20.60
CA LYS A 124 1.59 15.21 19.42
C LYS A 124 1.51 14.34 18.16
N GLU A 125 1.23 13.05 18.31
CA GLU A 125 1.22 12.09 17.21
C GLU A 125 -0.08 12.16 16.41
N HIS A 126 -1.13 12.74 16.98
CA HIS A 126 -2.38 12.98 16.27
C HIS A 126 -2.25 14.14 15.27
N ALA A 127 -2.29 13.80 13.98
CA ALA A 127 -1.95 14.68 12.87
C ALA A 127 -3.10 15.57 12.36
N ALA A 128 -4.34 15.38 12.83
CA ALA A 128 -5.49 16.10 12.29
C ALA A 128 -5.27 17.61 12.22
N TYR A 129 -5.37 18.17 11.00
CA TYR A 129 -5.18 19.58 10.69
C TYR A 129 -3.82 20.17 11.15
N LYS A 130 -2.80 19.33 11.27
CA LYS A 130 -1.45 19.67 11.73
C LYS A 130 -0.41 19.03 10.82
N ARG A 131 0.80 19.58 10.87
CA ARG A 131 1.99 18.99 10.25
C ARG A 131 2.90 18.38 11.30
N LEU A 132 3.35 17.16 11.04
CA LEU A 132 4.39 16.47 11.80
C LEU A 132 5.62 16.36 10.90
N ASP A 133 6.73 16.92 11.34
CA ASP A 133 7.99 16.90 10.60
C ASP A 133 8.89 15.79 11.15
N PHE A 134 9.48 14.98 10.26
CA PHE A 134 10.42 13.91 10.55
C PHE A 134 11.76 14.19 9.84
N PRO A 135 12.61 15.10 10.38
CA PRO A 135 13.78 15.61 9.66
C PRO A 135 14.84 14.56 9.34
N MET A 136 14.99 13.54 10.19
CA MET A 136 15.99 12.48 10.02
C MET A 136 15.84 11.71 8.70
N ILE A 137 14.63 11.69 8.16
CA ILE A 137 14.23 10.93 6.98
C ILE A 137 13.53 11.81 5.94
N LYS A 138 13.53 13.13 6.18
CA LYS A 138 13.01 14.14 5.26
C LYS A 138 11.57 13.89 4.80
N VAL A 139 10.69 13.61 5.75
CA VAL A 139 9.25 13.47 5.49
C VAL A 139 8.49 14.45 6.38
N SER A 140 7.46 15.06 5.82
CA SER A 140 6.44 15.79 6.56
C SER A 140 5.10 15.13 6.32
N VAL A 141 4.33 14.97 7.39
CA VAL A 141 2.99 14.40 7.35
C VAL A 141 1.98 15.47 7.69
N VAL A 142 0.98 15.67 6.85
CA VAL A 142 -0.15 16.55 7.16
C VAL A 142 -1.42 15.74 7.29
N GLY A 143 -2.06 15.83 8.44
CA GLY A 143 -3.34 15.16 8.68
C GLY A 143 -4.53 15.93 8.11
N GLY A 144 -5.43 15.21 7.47
CA GLY A 144 -6.72 15.65 7.00
C GLY A 144 -7.75 15.83 8.12
N ARG A 145 -9.02 15.73 7.73
CA ARG A 145 -10.16 15.79 8.65
C ARG A 145 -10.28 14.51 9.48
N PRO A 146 -10.31 14.60 10.83
CA PRO A 146 -10.60 13.45 11.68
C PRO A 146 -12.10 13.15 11.68
N PHE A 147 -12.47 11.94 12.08
CA PHE A 147 -13.87 11.50 12.24
C PHE A 147 -14.70 11.51 10.95
N SER A 148 -14.03 11.56 9.80
CA SER A 148 -14.70 11.48 8.50
C SER A 148 -15.49 10.19 8.41
N SER A 149 -16.73 10.23 7.93
CA SER A 149 -17.48 9.02 7.55
C SER A 149 -17.61 8.92 6.03
N GLY A 150 -16.77 9.66 5.30
CA GLY A 150 -16.82 9.81 3.87
C GLY A 150 -18.00 10.59 3.32
N GLY A 151 -17.91 10.86 2.02
CA GLY A 151 -18.93 11.50 1.22
C GLY A 151 -19.08 13.00 1.43
N LYS A 152 -20.09 13.55 0.74
CA LYS A 152 -20.38 14.99 0.68
C LYS A 152 -20.68 15.66 2.04
N PRO A 153 -21.37 15.03 3.01
CA PRO A 153 -21.70 15.68 4.27
C PRO A 153 -20.48 15.91 5.18
N LEU A 154 -20.50 17.00 5.96
CA LEU A 154 -19.54 17.19 7.05
C LEU A 154 -19.95 16.34 8.25
N SER A 155 -19.40 15.12 8.34
CA SER A 155 -19.62 14.22 9.48
C SER A 155 -19.17 14.89 10.78
N ARG A 156 -19.88 14.60 11.87
CA ARG A 156 -19.53 15.08 13.22
C ARG A 156 -19.31 16.61 13.33
N LYS A 157 -20.03 17.41 12.53
CA LYS A 157 -19.89 18.88 12.47
C LYS A 157 -19.81 19.58 13.83
N SER A 158 -20.67 19.23 14.79
CA SER A 158 -20.65 19.84 16.13
C SER A 158 -19.35 19.53 16.90
N LEU A 159 -18.83 18.31 16.77
CA LEU A 159 -17.58 17.88 17.40
C LEU A 159 -16.38 18.56 16.73
N LEU A 160 -16.35 18.61 15.40
CA LEU A 160 -15.32 19.32 14.63
C LEU A 160 -15.28 20.81 14.96
N SER A 161 -16.44 21.46 15.03
CA SER A 161 -16.54 22.86 15.41
C SER A 161 -16.04 23.10 16.84
N ALA A 162 -16.33 22.20 17.78
CA ALA A 162 -15.93 22.37 19.17
C ALA A 162 -14.44 22.12 19.41
N ARG A 163 -13.85 21.12 18.74
CA ARG A 163 -12.44 20.70 18.97
C ARG A 163 -11.44 21.36 18.03
N TYR A 164 -11.85 21.65 16.80
CA TYR A 164 -10.94 22.15 15.75
C TYR A 164 -11.38 23.50 15.16
N GLY A 165 -12.57 23.98 15.51
CA GLY A 165 -13.11 25.25 15.00
C GLY A 165 -13.59 25.20 13.56
N ILE A 166 -13.77 24.00 12.98
CA ILE A 166 -14.15 23.78 11.58
C ILE A 166 -15.68 23.66 11.45
N LYS A 167 -16.28 24.48 10.59
CA LYS A 167 -17.75 24.58 10.44
C LYS A 167 -18.27 24.05 9.10
N ASP A 168 -17.42 23.98 8.09
CA ASP A 168 -17.75 23.51 6.75
C ASP A 168 -16.53 22.88 6.05
N MET A 169 -16.76 22.32 4.86
CA MET A 169 -15.75 21.63 4.06
C MET A 169 -14.66 22.58 3.52
N ASP A 170 -15.00 23.84 3.23
CA ASP A 170 -14.04 24.80 2.70
C ASP A 170 -13.06 25.25 3.79
N GLU A 171 -13.55 25.52 5.00
CA GLU A 171 -12.72 25.74 6.18
C GLU A 171 -11.82 24.54 6.46
N SER A 172 -12.35 23.31 6.34
CA SER A 172 -11.56 22.07 6.46
C SER A 172 -10.42 22.02 5.44
N ALA A 173 -10.73 22.19 4.15
CA ALA A 173 -9.76 22.14 3.07
C ALA A 173 -8.65 23.19 3.24
N LYS A 174 -9.02 24.43 3.55
CA LYS A 174 -8.06 25.52 3.83
C LYS A 174 -7.21 25.23 5.05
N ARG A 175 -7.75 24.57 6.07
CA ARG A 175 -6.99 24.18 7.27
C ARG A 175 -5.92 23.13 6.94
N ILE A 176 -6.25 22.14 6.11
CA ILE A 176 -5.31 21.12 5.62
C ILE A 176 -4.22 21.80 4.77
N GLN A 177 -4.60 22.63 3.79
CA GLN A 177 -3.66 23.40 2.97
C GLN A 177 -2.72 24.23 3.84
N LYS A 178 -3.26 25.01 4.78
CA LYS A 178 -2.46 25.84 5.69
C LYS A 178 -1.48 25.04 6.54
N ALA A 179 -1.82 23.82 6.95
CA ALA A 179 -0.90 22.96 7.69
C ALA A 179 0.28 22.49 6.83
N ALA A 180 0.05 22.26 5.54
CA ALA A 180 1.11 21.90 4.59
C ALA A 180 2.04 23.07 4.22
N LEU A 181 1.58 24.32 4.30
CA LEU A 181 2.42 25.48 4.03
C LEU A 181 3.62 25.56 4.99
N GLY A 182 4.80 25.84 4.43
CA GLY A 182 6.06 25.88 5.17
C GLY A 182 6.66 24.50 5.47
N THR A 183 6.23 23.46 4.76
CA THR A 183 6.94 22.17 4.72
C THR A 183 8.38 22.44 4.28
N PRO A 184 9.40 21.88 4.96
CA PRO A 184 10.79 22.11 4.57
C PRO A 184 11.03 21.71 3.11
N GLU A 185 11.82 22.50 2.38
CA GLU A 185 12.01 22.32 0.92
C GLU A 185 12.58 20.95 0.55
N ASP A 186 13.35 20.34 1.45
CA ASP A 186 13.96 19.03 1.25
C ASP A 186 13.12 17.86 1.80
N HIS A 187 11.93 18.13 2.34
CA HIS A 187 11.00 17.12 2.81
C HIS A 187 10.00 16.68 1.74
N PHE A 188 9.63 15.40 1.78
CA PHE A 188 8.49 14.87 1.03
C PHE A 188 7.21 15.01 1.85
N LEU A 189 6.18 15.60 1.26
CA LEU A 189 4.88 15.78 1.92
C LEU A 189 3.99 14.55 1.70
N ILE A 190 3.59 13.91 2.79
CA ILE A 190 2.56 12.86 2.79
C ILE A 190 1.28 13.46 3.38
N LEU A 191 0.15 13.28 2.70
CA LEU A 191 -1.15 13.56 3.29
C LEU A 191 -1.69 12.30 3.97
N LEU A 192 -2.19 12.46 5.19
CA LEU A 192 -2.78 11.40 6.00
C LEU A 192 -4.25 11.71 6.25
N ALA A 193 -5.18 10.90 5.76
CA ALA A 193 -6.60 11.07 6.04
C ALA A 193 -7.20 9.77 6.57
N HIS A 194 -8.39 9.82 7.14
CA HIS A 194 -9.12 8.58 7.43
C HIS A 194 -9.84 8.04 6.19
N ASN A 195 -10.44 8.93 5.37
CA ASN A 195 -11.06 8.55 4.11
C ASN A 195 -10.34 9.20 2.92
N GLY A 196 -10.42 8.58 1.75
CA GLY A 196 -9.78 9.08 0.53
C GLY A 196 -10.49 10.30 -0.04
N PRO A 197 -9.88 11.05 -0.98
CA PRO A 197 -10.53 12.21 -1.59
C PRO A 197 -11.64 11.78 -2.57
N THR A 198 -12.59 12.67 -2.83
CA THR A 198 -13.51 12.52 -3.96
C THR A 198 -12.77 12.55 -5.30
N GLY A 199 -13.42 12.04 -6.35
CA GLY A 199 -12.89 11.88 -7.71
C GLY A 199 -12.32 10.49 -7.98
N LEU A 200 -12.35 9.57 -7.01
CA LEU A 200 -11.72 8.25 -7.05
C LEU A 200 -12.69 7.08 -6.79
N GLY A 201 -14.00 7.30 -6.91
CA GLY A 201 -15.03 6.28 -6.63
C GLY A 201 -16.14 6.20 -7.68
N SER A 202 -15.83 5.90 -8.94
CA SER A 202 -16.87 5.78 -9.99
C SER A 202 -17.60 4.45 -9.89
N ASP A 203 -16.85 3.36 -9.77
CA ASP A 203 -17.35 1.99 -9.59
C ASP A 203 -17.27 1.55 -8.13
N LEU A 204 -18.08 0.55 -7.74
CA LEU A 204 -18.09 -0.01 -6.38
C LEU A 204 -16.72 -0.53 -5.90
N SER A 205 -15.91 -1.07 -6.82
CA SER A 205 -14.57 -1.61 -6.52
C SER A 205 -13.47 -0.55 -6.56
N ASP A 206 -13.78 0.70 -6.92
CA ASP A 206 -12.79 1.78 -6.91
C ASP A 206 -12.36 2.12 -5.48
N ILE A 207 -11.20 2.77 -5.34
CA ILE A 207 -10.57 3.01 -4.05
C ILE A 207 -11.45 3.83 -3.09
N CYS A 208 -12.29 4.73 -3.61
CA CYS A 208 -13.32 5.49 -2.86
C CYS A 208 -14.76 5.10 -3.26
N GLY A 209 -14.95 3.95 -3.91
CA GLY A 209 -16.23 3.50 -4.46
C GLY A 209 -17.20 2.98 -3.40
N LYS A 210 -18.43 3.48 -3.40
CA LYS A 210 -19.49 3.01 -2.51
C LYS A 210 -19.99 1.62 -2.92
N ASP A 211 -19.99 0.66 -1.99
CA ASP A 211 -20.28 -0.77 -2.23
C ASP A 211 -21.41 -1.37 -1.38
N TRP A 212 -21.98 -0.61 -0.43
CA TRP A 212 -23.06 -1.07 0.45
C TRP A 212 -24.49 -0.71 -0.02
N GLU A 213 -24.65 -0.12 -1.21
CA GLU A 213 -25.96 0.14 -1.81
C GLU A 213 -26.20 -0.77 -3.02
N PHE A 214 -27.40 -1.35 -3.10
CA PHE A 214 -27.76 -2.34 -4.12
C PHE A 214 -27.93 -1.75 -5.54
N VAL A 215 -27.98 -0.42 -5.68
CA VAL A 215 -28.17 0.26 -6.96
C VAL A 215 -27.23 1.46 -7.07
N GLY A 216 -26.33 1.40 -8.05
CA GLY A 216 -25.39 2.46 -8.38
C GLY A 216 -24.10 2.40 -7.58
N GLY A 217 -22.96 2.49 -8.26
CA GLY A 217 -21.71 2.92 -7.65
C GLY A 217 -21.81 4.40 -7.25
N GLY A 218 -20.77 4.92 -6.63
CA GLY A 218 -20.73 6.33 -6.30
C GLY A 218 -19.53 6.69 -5.46
N ASP A 219 -19.13 7.94 -5.58
CA ASP A 219 -17.94 8.42 -4.90
C ASP A 219 -18.26 8.71 -3.44
N HIS A 220 -17.59 7.98 -2.54
CA HIS A 220 -17.69 8.16 -1.10
C HIS A 220 -16.45 8.83 -0.50
N GLY A 221 -15.60 9.44 -1.32
CA GLY A 221 -14.46 10.22 -0.89
C GLY A 221 -14.84 11.51 -0.16
N ASP A 222 -13.81 12.18 0.36
CA ASP A 222 -13.85 13.42 1.11
C ASP A 222 -13.61 14.64 0.19
N PRO A 223 -14.62 15.52 -0.01
CA PRO A 223 -14.48 16.71 -0.86
C PRO A 223 -13.50 17.74 -0.33
N ASP A 224 -13.34 17.85 0.99
CA ASP A 224 -12.39 18.76 1.60
C ASP A 224 -10.94 18.31 1.38
N LEU A 225 -10.68 17.00 1.35
CA LEU A 225 -9.36 16.46 1.01
C LEU A 225 -9.04 16.66 -0.47
N GLU A 226 -9.98 16.38 -1.38
CA GLU A 226 -9.83 16.68 -2.81
C GLU A 226 -9.48 18.17 -3.00
N HIS A 227 -10.27 19.06 -2.41
CA HIS A 227 -10.07 20.49 -2.53
C HIS A 227 -8.74 20.95 -1.93
N ALA A 228 -8.32 20.42 -0.77
CA ALA A 228 -7.01 20.73 -0.19
C ALA A 228 -5.85 20.29 -1.10
N ILE A 229 -5.96 19.12 -1.74
CA ILE A 229 -4.98 18.63 -2.70
C ILE A 229 -4.92 19.57 -3.91
N SER A 230 -6.06 19.99 -4.46
CA SER A 230 -6.10 20.97 -5.56
C SER A 230 -5.43 22.28 -5.18
N LEU A 231 -5.72 22.83 -4.00
CA LEU A 231 -5.13 24.07 -3.49
C LEU A 231 -3.62 24.00 -3.27
N LEU A 232 -3.08 22.82 -2.92
CA LEU A 232 -1.64 22.61 -2.74
C LEU A 232 -0.90 22.43 -4.06
N LYS A 233 -1.56 21.83 -5.04
CA LYS A 233 -1.05 21.67 -6.40
C LYS A 233 -1.13 22.99 -7.18
N GLU A 234 -2.01 23.90 -6.78
CA GLU A 234 -2.07 25.26 -7.34
C GLU A 234 -0.71 25.98 -7.19
N ASN A 235 -0.14 26.37 -8.33
CA ASN A 235 1.17 27.01 -8.46
C ASN A 235 2.39 26.13 -8.12
N ASN A 236 2.26 24.80 -8.12
CA ASN A 236 3.35 23.85 -7.84
C ASN A 236 4.09 24.12 -6.51
N GLN A 237 3.37 24.61 -5.50
CA GLN A 237 3.97 25.03 -4.23
C GLN A 237 4.58 23.86 -3.44
N VAL A 238 3.97 22.68 -3.51
CA VAL A 238 4.43 21.48 -2.80
C VAL A 238 4.17 20.23 -3.62
N SER A 239 5.16 19.33 -3.69
CA SER A 239 4.99 18.00 -4.27
C SER A 239 4.33 17.06 -3.26
N ILE A 240 3.25 16.38 -3.68
CA ILE A 240 2.53 15.38 -2.87
C ILE A 240 2.72 14.01 -3.54
N PRO A 241 3.82 13.29 -3.24
CA PRO A 241 4.05 11.96 -3.81
C PRO A 241 3.07 10.90 -3.30
N LEU A 242 2.51 11.08 -2.09
CA LEU A 242 1.69 10.06 -1.44
C LEU A 242 0.54 10.68 -0.62
N VAL A 243 -0.66 10.16 -0.83
CA VAL A 243 -1.86 10.38 -0.01
C VAL A 243 -2.27 9.03 0.56
N VAL A 244 -2.24 8.89 1.88
CA VAL A 244 -2.61 7.65 2.58
C VAL A 244 -3.93 7.85 3.30
N PHE A 245 -4.82 6.88 3.19
CA PHE A 245 -6.09 6.84 3.90
C PHE A 245 -6.55 5.42 4.22
N GLY A 246 -7.72 5.30 4.85
CA GLY A 246 -8.39 4.04 5.22
C GLY A 246 -9.88 4.09 4.89
N HIS A 247 -10.73 3.66 5.82
CA HIS A 247 -12.21 3.67 5.79
C HIS A 247 -12.84 2.69 4.78
N MET A 248 -12.43 2.77 3.51
CA MET A 248 -13.00 1.97 2.43
C MET A 248 -12.33 0.60 2.43
N HIS A 249 -12.89 -0.37 3.17
CA HIS A 249 -12.26 -1.68 3.39
C HIS A 249 -11.89 -2.41 2.08
N LYS A 250 -10.80 -3.18 2.15
CA LYS A 250 -10.28 -3.98 1.02
C LYS A 250 -11.28 -5.01 0.48
N GLU A 251 -11.97 -5.72 1.37
CA GLU A 251 -13.05 -6.62 0.98
C GLU A 251 -14.34 -5.81 0.82
N LEU A 252 -15.01 -6.00 -0.31
CA LEU A 252 -16.25 -5.28 -0.59
C LEU A 252 -17.39 -5.79 0.28
N ALA A 253 -18.34 -4.90 0.57
CA ALA A 253 -19.53 -5.24 1.31
C ALA A 253 -20.23 -6.47 0.73
N PHE A 254 -20.75 -7.31 1.62
CA PHE A 254 -21.42 -8.56 1.30
C PHE A 254 -20.54 -9.61 0.59
N GLY A 255 -19.21 -9.47 0.62
CA GLY A 255 -18.27 -10.44 0.03
C GLY A 255 -18.19 -10.36 -1.50
N ASN A 256 -18.51 -9.22 -2.08
CA ASN A 256 -18.61 -9.02 -3.54
C ASN A 256 -17.26 -8.80 -4.24
N GLY A 257 -16.16 -9.33 -3.69
CA GLY A 257 -14.82 -9.21 -4.23
C GLY A 257 -13.96 -8.16 -3.51
N PHE A 258 -13.00 -7.58 -4.24
CA PHE A 258 -11.95 -6.73 -3.66
C PHE A 258 -11.90 -5.34 -4.28
N ARG A 259 -11.54 -4.38 -3.44
CA ARG A 259 -11.33 -2.98 -3.78
C ARG A 259 -9.94 -2.75 -4.37
N LYS A 260 -9.84 -1.82 -5.32
CA LYS A 260 -8.55 -1.23 -5.73
C LYS A 260 -7.96 -0.47 -4.55
N MET A 261 -6.80 -0.90 -4.06
CA MET A 261 -6.16 -0.27 -2.89
C MET A 261 -5.14 0.83 -3.26
N ILE A 262 -4.79 0.94 -4.54
CA ILE A 262 -3.82 1.91 -5.05
C ILE A 262 -4.38 2.56 -6.32
N VAL A 263 -4.26 3.88 -6.41
CA VAL A 263 -4.49 4.65 -7.64
C VAL A 263 -3.33 5.60 -7.87
N VAL A 264 -2.87 5.73 -9.11
CA VAL A 264 -1.84 6.71 -9.50
C VAL A 264 -2.53 7.85 -10.24
N GLY A 265 -2.43 9.05 -9.69
CA GLY A 265 -2.94 10.26 -10.32
C GLY A 265 -2.13 10.64 -11.56
N THR A 266 -2.71 11.48 -12.42
CA THR A 266 -2.06 11.96 -13.65
C THR A 266 -0.79 12.77 -13.42
N ASP A 267 -0.59 13.27 -12.20
CA ASP A 267 0.58 13.98 -11.73
C ASP A 267 1.56 13.12 -10.93
N ASN A 268 1.38 11.80 -10.96
CA ASN A 268 2.14 10.80 -10.22
C ASN A 268 1.96 10.85 -8.69
N THR A 269 0.96 11.57 -8.17
CA THR A 269 0.53 11.37 -6.78
C THR A 269 -0.02 9.96 -6.63
N ILE A 270 0.49 9.20 -5.66
CA ILE A 270 -0.09 7.90 -5.31
C ILE A 270 -1.14 8.08 -4.23
N TYR A 271 -2.32 7.52 -4.47
CA TYR A 271 -3.40 7.36 -3.52
C TYR A 271 -3.38 5.93 -3.02
N LEU A 272 -3.16 5.76 -1.72
CA LEU A 272 -3.02 4.46 -1.08
C LEU A 272 -4.03 4.30 0.05
N ASN A 273 -4.86 3.27 -0.07
CA ASN A 273 -5.78 2.86 0.97
C ASN A 273 -5.14 1.74 1.81
N GLY A 274 -5.06 1.94 3.12
CA GLY A 274 -4.49 1.01 4.09
C GLY A 274 -5.52 0.16 4.86
N ALA A 275 -6.81 0.26 4.53
CA ALA A 275 -7.91 -0.39 5.25
C ALA A 275 -8.02 -1.90 4.96
N VAL A 276 -7.22 -2.70 5.64
CA VAL A 276 -7.29 -4.18 5.56
C VAL A 276 -7.98 -4.72 6.81
N VAL A 277 -9.22 -5.19 6.67
CA VAL A 277 -10.05 -5.66 7.78
C VAL A 277 -10.61 -7.06 7.46
N PRO A 278 -10.45 -8.07 8.33
CA PRO A 278 -9.61 -8.04 9.54
C PRO A 278 -8.12 -8.07 9.21
N ARG A 279 -7.32 -7.25 9.90
CA ARG A 279 -5.85 -7.23 9.73
C ARG A 279 -5.11 -8.37 10.45
N VAL A 280 -5.74 -8.96 11.48
CA VAL A 280 -5.18 -10.08 12.26
C VAL A 280 -5.97 -11.34 11.94
N LYS A 281 -5.26 -12.39 11.52
CA LYS A 281 -5.81 -13.73 11.31
C LYS A 281 -5.20 -14.68 12.33
N ARG A 282 -6.02 -15.50 13.01
CA ARG A 282 -5.54 -16.54 13.93
C ARG A 282 -5.36 -17.85 13.16
N LEU A 283 -4.23 -18.52 13.35
CA LEU A 283 -4.07 -19.91 12.91
C LEU A 283 -4.78 -20.81 13.93
N VAL A 284 -5.63 -21.72 13.46
CA VAL A 284 -6.31 -22.71 14.29
C VAL A 284 -5.73 -24.07 13.94
N ASP A 285 -5.09 -24.73 14.90
CA ASP A 285 -4.69 -26.13 14.75
C ASP A 285 -5.93 -27.02 14.59
N GLU A 286 -5.90 -27.94 13.62
CA GLU A 286 -7.02 -28.82 13.26
C GLU A 286 -7.31 -29.95 14.27
N ASP A 287 -6.58 -30.06 15.39
CA ASP A 287 -6.61 -31.26 16.22
C ASP A 287 -7.72 -31.36 17.29
N ASN A 288 -8.78 -30.53 17.23
CA ASN A 288 -9.85 -30.60 18.24
C ASN A 288 -11.28 -30.55 17.70
N ARG A 289 -11.55 -31.29 16.60
CA ARG A 289 -12.91 -31.72 16.26
C ARG A 289 -13.19 -33.11 16.81
N ASN A 290 -13.13 -33.24 18.14
CA ASN A 290 -13.87 -34.21 18.94
C ASN A 290 -13.54 -33.92 20.40
N PHE A 291 -14.43 -33.26 21.13
CA PHE A 291 -14.84 -33.58 22.50
C PHE A 291 -15.72 -32.44 23.01
N ASP A 292 -17.00 -32.77 23.22
CA ASP A 292 -17.89 -32.01 24.07
C ASP A 292 -17.29 -31.95 25.49
N ASP A 293 -16.79 -30.80 25.93
CA ASP A 293 -17.02 -30.40 27.32
C ASP A 293 -16.82 -28.91 27.60
N LYS A 294 -17.74 -28.36 28.39
CA LYS A 294 -17.76 -26.99 28.88
C LYS A 294 -16.89 -26.87 30.13
N SER A 295 -15.56 -26.88 29.99
CA SER A 295 -14.66 -26.32 31.03
C SER A 295 -13.19 -26.39 30.61
N ALA A 296 -12.69 -25.36 29.92
CA ALA A 296 -11.24 -25.15 29.82
C ALA A 296 -10.94 -23.67 29.49
N LEU A 297 -11.30 -22.78 30.41
CA LEU A 297 -10.82 -21.39 30.41
C LEU A 297 -9.54 -21.32 31.26
N SER A 298 -8.46 -22.01 30.85
CA SER A 298 -7.11 -21.80 31.42
C SER A 298 -6.05 -22.69 30.74
N SER A 299 -5.69 -22.39 29.48
CA SER A 299 -4.37 -22.65 28.87
C SER A 299 -4.46 -22.50 27.35
N LEU A 300 -4.49 -21.26 26.85
CA LEU A 300 -4.27 -21.00 25.41
C LEU A 300 -2.82 -20.55 25.23
N GLU A 301 -1.88 -21.49 25.31
CA GLU A 301 -0.51 -21.25 24.90
C GLU A 301 -0.44 -21.20 23.36
N THR A 302 -0.03 -20.04 22.86
CA THR A 302 0.54 -19.77 21.52
C THR A 302 -0.21 -20.28 20.29
N LYS A 303 -1.34 -19.64 19.95
CA LYS A 303 -1.85 -19.67 18.56
C LYS A 303 -1.12 -18.60 17.75
N SER A 304 -0.36 -19.02 16.74
CA SER A 304 0.35 -18.09 15.84
C SER A 304 -0.67 -17.22 15.07
N THR A 305 -0.34 -15.94 14.90
CA THR A 305 -1.19 -14.96 14.20
C THR A 305 -0.47 -14.40 12.98
N THR A 306 -1.23 -14.07 11.94
CA THR A 306 -0.73 -13.31 10.78
C THR A 306 -1.26 -11.88 10.86
N ARG A 307 -0.40 -10.91 10.52
CA ARG A 307 -0.65 -9.47 10.63
C ARG A 307 -0.38 -8.78 9.30
N ALA A 308 -1.37 -8.06 8.79
CA ALA A 308 -1.23 -7.32 7.54
C ALA A 308 -0.55 -5.96 7.77
N PHE A 309 0.42 -5.58 6.94
CA PHE A 309 0.93 -4.20 6.87
C PHE A 309 1.06 -3.82 5.41
N THR A 310 0.89 -2.54 5.10
CA THR A 310 1.25 -2.02 3.78
C THR A 310 2.58 -1.29 3.88
N LEU A 311 3.60 -1.79 3.19
CA LEU A 311 4.93 -1.21 3.12
C LEU A 311 5.02 -0.28 1.91
N VAL A 312 5.53 0.93 2.12
CA VAL A 312 5.83 1.91 1.07
C VAL A 312 7.29 2.28 1.17
N GLU A 313 8.01 2.18 0.07
CA GLU A 313 9.37 2.68 -0.03
C GLU A 313 9.36 3.96 -0.86
N ILE A 314 9.89 5.03 -0.29
CA ILE A 314 10.09 6.30 -0.97
C ILE A 314 11.58 6.44 -1.25
N SER A 315 11.94 6.70 -2.50
CA SER A 315 13.31 6.97 -2.92
C SER A 315 13.34 8.22 -3.77
N GLU A 316 14.28 9.11 -3.50
CA GLU A 316 14.47 10.37 -4.27
C GLU A 316 13.17 11.19 -4.41
N GLY A 317 12.30 11.13 -3.40
CA GLY A 317 11.03 11.87 -3.34
C GLY A 317 9.87 11.32 -4.14
N ARG A 318 9.98 10.08 -4.59
CA ARG A 318 8.92 9.36 -5.26
C ARG A 318 8.70 8.03 -4.56
N VAL A 319 7.46 7.56 -4.61
CA VAL A 319 7.17 6.19 -4.18
C VAL A 319 7.85 5.25 -5.17
N ALA A 320 8.82 4.48 -4.68
CA ALA A 320 9.59 3.52 -5.44
C ALA A 320 8.95 2.13 -5.42
N LYS A 321 8.29 1.77 -4.30
CA LYS A 321 7.66 0.47 -4.12
C LYS A 321 6.49 0.54 -3.15
N ILE A 322 5.46 -0.24 -3.42
CA ILE A 322 4.40 -0.57 -2.46
C ILE A 322 4.30 -2.09 -2.40
N ALA A 323 4.33 -2.65 -1.20
CA ALA A 323 4.15 -4.07 -0.97
C ALA A 323 3.25 -4.29 0.24
N GLU A 324 2.19 -5.07 0.09
CA GLU A 324 1.51 -5.60 1.26
C GLU A 324 2.40 -6.71 1.85
N SER A 325 2.74 -6.60 3.14
CA SER A 325 3.37 -7.72 3.85
C SER A 325 2.27 -8.76 4.09
N LEU A 326 2.18 -9.71 3.19
CA LEU A 326 1.47 -10.95 3.40
C LEU A 326 2.54 -12.02 3.44
N GLY A 327 2.74 -12.63 4.60
CA GLY A 327 3.34 -13.95 4.61
C GLY A 327 2.42 -14.86 3.79
N SER A 328 2.97 -15.38 2.68
CA SER A 328 2.48 -16.57 1.97
C SER A 328 0.96 -16.65 1.74
N ASP A 329 0.37 -15.75 0.95
CA ASP A 329 -1.03 -15.89 0.56
C ASP A 329 -1.19 -17.01 -0.49
N LEU A 330 -2.34 -17.68 -0.52
CA LEU A 330 -2.66 -18.74 -1.49
C LEU A 330 -2.54 -18.22 -2.93
N SER A 331 -2.92 -16.95 -3.14
CA SER A 331 -2.93 -16.28 -4.44
C SER A 331 -1.56 -15.75 -4.87
N ASP A 332 -0.53 -15.81 -4.03
CA ASP A 332 0.82 -15.39 -4.40
C ASP A 332 1.42 -16.30 -5.49
N ILE A 333 2.42 -15.79 -6.21
CA ILE A 333 2.99 -16.47 -7.38
C ILE A 333 3.48 -17.90 -7.08
N CYS A 334 3.87 -18.17 -5.83
CA CYS A 334 4.25 -19.47 -5.31
C CYS A 334 3.39 -19.97 -4.13
N GLY A 335 2.22 -19.37 -3.87
CA GLY A 335 1.35 -19.76 -2.76
C GLY A 335 0.78 -21.18 -2.85
N LYS A 336 0.89 -21.98 -1.80
CA LYS A 336 0.30 -23.33 -1.70
C LYS A 336 -1.22 -23.21 -1.63
N ASP A 337 -1.95 -23.60 -2.68
CA ASP A 337 -3.41 -23.45 -2.77
C ASP A 337 -4.19 -24.76 -2.59
N TRP A 338 -3.52 -25.91 -2.60
CA TRP A 338 -4.13 -27.24 -2.42
C TRP A 338 -4.28 -27.68 -0.95
N GLU A 339 -3.83 -26.86 -0.01
CA GLU A 339 -4.05 -27.07 1.43
C GLU A 339 -5.23 -26.19 1.89
N PHE A 340 -6.23 -26.79 2.54
CA PHE A 340 -7.47 -26.11 2.93
C PHE A 340 -7.26 -25.08 4.06
N VAL A 341 -6.09 -25.06 4.70
CA VAL A 341 -5.77 -24.19 5.83
C VAL A 341 -4.33 -23.69 5.71
N GLY A 342 -4.16 -22.36 5.60
CA GLY A 342 -2.86 -21.68 5.59
C GLY A 342 -2.23 -21.62 4.21
N GLY A 343 -2.07 -20.41 3.67
CA GLY A 343 -1.15 -20.22 2.57
C GLY A 343 0.29 -20.41 3.04
N GLY A 344 1.12 -20.96 2.16
CA GLY A 344 2.54 -21.23 2.38
C GLY A 344 3.31 -20.96 1.10
N ASP A 345 4.59 -20.66 1.17
CA ASP A 345 5.41 -20.56 -0.03
C ASP A 345 5.80 -21.97 -0.50
N HIS A 346 5.49 -22.30 -1.76
CA HIS A 346 5.95 -23.49 -2.46
C HIS A 346 7.05 -23.17 -3.48
N GLY A 347 7.67 -21.99 -3.34
CA GLY A 347 8.80 -21.57 -4.14
C GLY A 347 9.95 -22.57 -4.06
N ASP A 348 10.75 -22.59 -5.10
CA ASP A 348 11.93 -23.44 -5.22
C ASP A 348 13.10 -22.81 -4.44
N PRO A 349 13.52 -23.39 -3.30
CA PRO A 349 14.61 -22.83 -2.49
C PRO A 349 15.96 -22.87 -3.20
N ASP A 350 16.17 -23.83 -4.13
CA ASP A 350 17.41 -23.93 -4.90
C ASP A 350 17.50 -22.77 -5.89
N LEU A 351 16.39 -22.44 -6.56
CA LEU A 351 16.30 -21.28 -7.45
C LEU A 351 16.48 -19.96 -6.69
N GLU A 352 15.85 -19.81 -5.51
CA GLU A 352 16.03 -18.64 -4.64
C GLU A 352 17.50 -18.44 -4.26
N HIS A 353 18.17 -19.52 -3.85
CA HIS A 353 19.58 -19.48 -3.47
C HIS A 353 20.48 -19.13 -4.66
N ALA A 354 20.24 -19.73 -5.83
CA ALA A 354 20.99 -19.43 -7.04
C ALA A 354 20.84 -17.96 -7.46
N ILE A 355 19.63 -17.40 -7.39
CA ILE A 355 19.36 -15.99 -7.69
C ILE A 355 20.11 -15.09 -6.71
N SER A 356 20.12 -15.44 -5.43
CA SER A 356 20.84 -14.68 -4.39
C SER A 356 22.35 -14.68 -4.63
N LEU A 357 22.95 -15.84 -4.97
CA LEU A 357 24.37 -15.94 -5.32
C LEU A 357 24.74 -15.13 -6.57
N LEU A 358 23.88 -15.13 -7.60
CA LEU A 358 24.12 -14.34 -8.82
C LEU A 358 24.03 -12.83 -8.58
N LYS A 359 23.24 -12.42 -7.58
CA LYS A 359 23.08 -11.01 -7.18
C LYS A 359 24.18 -10.57 -6.20
N GLU A 360 24.78 -11.50 -5.47
CA GLU A 360 25.94 -11.25 -4.61
C GLU A 360 27.08 -10.70 -5.47
N ASN A 361 27.39 -9.41 -5.30
CA ASN A 361 28.38 -8.59 -6.05
C ASN A 361 27.88 -7.79 -7.27
N ASN A 362 26.57 -7.74 -7.57
CA ASN A 362 26.00 -6.92 -8.67
C ASN A 362 26.66 -7.14 -10.05
N GLN A 363 27.27 -8.31 -10.29
CA GLN A 363 27.97 -8.58 -11.55
C GLN A 363 27.03 -9.02 -12.67
N VAL A 364 25.85 -9.54 -12.33
CA VAL A 364 24.87 -10.07 -13.26
C VAL A 364 23.52 -9.40 -13.03
N SER A 365 22.96 -8.81 -14.09
CA SER A 365 21.59 -8.32 -14.08
C SER A 365 20.64 -9.45 -14.48
N ILE A 366 19.60 -9.67 -13.68
CA ILE A 366 18.55 -10.64 -13.95
C ILE A 366 17.25 -9.87 -14.20
N PRO A 367 16.93 -9.48 -15.44
CA PRO A 367 15.72 -8.72 -15.73
C PRO A 367 14.44 -9.58 -15.65
N LEU A 368 14.57 -10.90 -15.81
CA LEU A 368 13.46 -11.84 -15.83
C LEU A 368 13.87 -13.21 -15.27
N VAL A 369 13.04 -13.76 -14.40
CA VAL A 369 13.07 -15.13 -13.91
C VAL A 369 11.77 -15.78 -14.36
N VAL A 370 11.86 -16.85 -15.15
CA VAL A 370 10.69 -17.61 -15.60
C VAL A 370 10.70 -18.97 -14.93
N PHE A 371 9.58 -19.34 -14.33
CA PHE A 371 9.36 -20.66 -13.76
C PHE A 371 7.95 -21.15 -14.09
N GLY A 372 7.63 -22.37 -13.72
CA GLY A 372 6.29 -22.91 -13.88
C GLY A 372 6.09 -24.12 -13.00
N HIS A 373 4.88 -24.24 -12.45
CA HIS A 373 4.31 -25.41 -11.77
C HIS A 373 2.96 -25.02 -11.17
N MET A 374 2.93 -23.80 -10.62
CA MET A 374 1.79 -23.22 -9.92
C MET A 374 0.72 -22.78 -10.91
N HIS A 375 -0.45 -23.42 -10.90
CA HIS A 375 -1.50 -23.10 -11.88
C HIS A 375 -2.09 -21.70 -11.66
N LYS A 376 -2.53 -21.08 -12.76
CA LYS A 376 -3.20 -19.77 -12.74
C LYS A 376 -4.52 -19.80 -11.97
N GLU A 377 -5.32 -20.85 -12.14
CA GLU A 377 -6.52 -21.07 -11.34
C GLU A 377 -6.12 -21.70 -10.00
N LEU A 378 -6.64 -21.13 -8.92
CA LEU A 378 -6.41 -21.69 -7.59
C LEU A 378 -7.20 -22.99 -7.43
N ALA A 379 -6.64 -23.92 -6.65
CA ALA A 379 -7.33 -25.15 -6.32
C ALA A 379 -8.73 -24.89 -5.73
N PHE A 380 -9.66 -25.81 -6.00
CA PHE A 380 -11.06 -25.75 -5.59
C PHE A 380 -11.87 -24.56 -6.15
N GLY A 381 -11.34 -23.84 -7.14
CA GLY A 381 -12.03 -22.72 -7.79
C GLY A 381 -12.00 -21.41 -7.00
N ASN A 382 -11.02 -21.25 -6.10
CA ASN A 382 -10.92 -20.11 -5.18
C ASN A 382 -10.34 -18.83 -5.81
N GLY A 383 -10.47 -18.66 -7.13
CA GLY A 383 -9.98 -17.48 -7.86
C GLY A 383 -8.68 -17.72 -8.62
N PHE A 384 -7.89 -16.65 -8.79
CA PHE A 384 -6.71 -16.66 -9.65
C PHE A 384 -5.43 -16.28 -8.90
N ARG A 385 -4.34 -16.91 -9.31
CA ARG A 385 -2.97 -16.66 -8.84
C ARG A 385 -2.35 -15.45 -9.53
N LYS A 386 -1.52 -14.71 -8.81
CA LYS A 386 -0.61 -13.73 -9.41
C LYS A 386 0.36 -14.45 -10.34
N MET A 387 0.35 -14.10 -11.63
CA MET A 387 1.24 -14.71 -12.62
C MET A 387 2.56 -13.95 -12.79
N ILE A 388 2.64 -12.72 -12.24
CA ILE A 388 3.83 -11.87 -12.28
C ILE A 388 4.07 -11.23 -10.93
N VAL A 389 5.34 -11.15 -10.52
CA VAL A 389 5.82 -10.34 -9.39
C VAL A 389 7.06 -9.57 -9.84
N VAL A 390 7.17 -8.29 -9.49
CA VAL A 390 8.38 -7.50 -9.75
C VAL A 390 9.19 -7.37 -8.46
N GLY A 391 10.42 -7.86 -8.48
CA GLY A 391 11.38 -7.82 -7.37
C GLY A 391 11.87 -6.41 -7.05
N THR A 392 12.47 -6.24 -5.88
CA THR A 392 13.07 -4.96 -5.43
C THR A 392 14.18 -4.43 -6.32
N ASP A 393 14.77 -5.29 -7.13
CA ASP A 393 15.87 -5.01 -8.05
C ASP A 393 15.42 -4.96 -9.52
N ASN A 394 14.12 -4.79 -9.76
CA ASN A 394 13.48 -4.82 -11.08
C ASN A 394 13.57 -6.17 -11.81
N THR A 395 13.98 -7.25 -11.15
CA THR A 395 13.80 -8.61 -11.68
C THR A 395 12.30 -8.92 -11.76
N ILE A 396 11.80 -9.25 -12.95
CA ILE A 396 10.43 -9.74 -13.09
C ILE A 396 10.41 -11.25 -12.88
N TYR A 397 9.53 -11.73 -12.02
CA TYR A 397 9.26 -13.15 -11.77
C TYR A 397 7.98 -13.50 -12.51
N LEU A 398 8.08 -14.35 -13.52
CA LEU A 398 6.97 -14.78 -14.37
C LEU A 398 6.70 -16.27 -14.18
N ASN A 399 5.49 -16.57 -13.72
CA ASN A 399 4.97 -17.92 -13.72
C ASN A 399 4.34 -18.21 -15.10
N GLY A 400 4.93 -19.14 -15.85
CA GLY A 400 4.47 -19.51 -17.19
C GLY A 400 3.43 -20.64 -17.19
N ALA A 401 2.96 -21.12 -16.04
CA ALA A 401 2.07 -22.28 -15.95
C ALA A 401 0.59 -21.92 -16.24
N VAL A 402 0.23 -22.00 -17.52
CA VAL A 402 -1.17 -21.91 -18.00
C VAL A 402 -1.72 -23.31 -18.27
N VAL A 403 -2.80 -23.68 -17.57
CA VAL A 403 -3.49 -24.98 -17.68
C VAL A 403 -5.02 -24.74 -17.65
N PRO A 404 -5.81 -25.29 -18.60
CA PRO A 404 -5.38 -26.03 -19.78
C PRO A 404 -4.74 -25.10 -20.83
N ARG A 405 -3.60 -25.49 -21.40
CA ARG A 405 -2.94 -24.72 -22.46
C ARG A 405 -3.63 -24.84 -23.82
N VAL A 406 -4.49 -25.85 -23.99
CA VAL A 406 -5.24 -26.12 -25.21
C VAL A 406 -6.71 -26.31 -24.86
N LYS A 407 -7.57 -25.48 -25.45
CA LYS A 407 -9.03 -25.64 -25.42
C LYS A 407 -9.47 -26.23 -26.76
N ARG A 408 -10.29 -27.28 -26.73
CA ARG A 408 -10.91 -27.86 -27.93
C ARG A 408 -12.35 -27.38 -28.00
N LEU A 409 -12.74 -26.78 -29.12
CA LEU A 409 -14.15 -26.52 -29.39
C LEU A 409 -14.79 -27.84 -29.83
N VAL A 410 -15.84 -28.27 -29.12
CA VAL A 410 -16.69 -29.40 -29.50
C VAL A 410 -18.00 -28.79 -29.99
N ASP A 411 -18.39 -29.07 -31.22
CA ASP A 411 -19.66 -28.61 -31.77
C ASP A 411 -20.81 -29.14 -30.88
N GLU A 412 -21.63 -28.26 -30.32
CA GLU A 412 -22.78 -28.59 -29.45
C GLU A 412 -24.00 -29.15 -30.21
N ASP A 413 -23.85 -29.66 -31.43
CA ASP A 413 -24.94 -30.25 -32.20
C ASP A 413 -24.78 -31.78 -32.31
N ASN A 414 -25.14 -32.49 -31.23
CA ASN A 414 -25.82 -33.81 -31.28
C ASN A 414 -26.02 -34.39 -29.88
N ARG A 415 -26.96 -33.83 -29.11
CA ARG A 415 -27.60 -34.57 -28.01
C ARG A 415 -28.81 -35.30 -28.55
N ASN A 416 -28.56 -36.39 -29.25
CA ASN A 416 -29.44 -37.56 -29.36
C ASN A 416 -28.70 -38.63 -30.14
N PHE A 417 -28.37 -39.75 -29.48
CA PHE A 417 -28.55 -41.13 -29.95
C PHE A 417 -27.70 -42.06 -29.09
N ASP A 418 -28.39 -42.93 -28.35
CA ASP A 418 -27.85 -44.15 -27.79
C ASP A 418 -27.27 -45.00 -28.93
N ASP A 419 -25.95 -45.08 -29.07
CA ASP A 419 -25.31 -46.34 -29.48
C ASP A 419 -23.81 -46.39 -29.16
N LYS A 420 -23.40 -47.48 -28.49
CA LYS A 420 -22.00 -47.81 -28.22
C LYS A 420 -21.36 -48.44 -29.47
N SER A 421 -21.19 -47.69 -30.57
CA SER A 421 -20.39 -48.19 -31.70
C SER A 421 -19.97 -47.14 -32.75
N ALA A 422 -19.37 -46.01 -32.35
CA ALA A 422 -18.69 -45.14 -33.32
C ALA A 422 -17.51 -44.38 -32.71
N LEU A 423 -16.47 -45.11 -32.31
CA LEU A 423 -15.15 -44.54 -32.08
C LEU A 423 -14.41 -44.39 -33.43
N SER A 424 -14.90 -43.52 -34.32
CA SER A 424 -14.15 -43.12 -35.50
C SER A 424 -14.54 -41.70 -35.94
N SER A 425 -13.54 -40.81 -35.91
CA SER A 425 -13.49 -39.46 -36.52
C SER A 425 -14.50 -38.42 -36.04
N LEU A 426 -14.32 -37.91 -34.81
CA LEU A 426 -14.57 -36.47 -34.56
C LEU A 426 -13.29 -35.72 -34.92
N GLU A 427 -13.21 -35.24 -36.17
CA GLU A 427 -12.17 -34.28 -36.56
C GLU A 427 -12.39 -32.98 -35.77
N THR A 428 -11.60 -32.74 -34.73
CA THR A 428 -11.56 -31.44 -34.04
C THR A 428 -11.09 -30.37 -35.02
N LYS A 429 -11.98 -29.44 -35.42
CA LYS A 429 -11.70 -28.46 -36.48
C LYS A 429 -10.87 -27.26 -36.03
N SER A 430 -10.89 -26.89 -34.74
CA SER A 430 -10.11 -25.77 -34.22
C SER A 430 -9.68 -25.99 -32.77
N THR A 431 -8.48 -25.53 -32.43
CA THR A 431 -7.99 -25.50 -31.04
C THR A 431 -7.56 -24.10 -30.67
N THR A 432 -7.95 -23.60 -29.51
CA THR A 432 -7.37 -22.36 -28.96
C THR A 432 -6.20 -22.73 -28.06
N ARG A 433 -5.07 -22.03 -28.23
CA ARG A 433 -3.81 -22.32 -27.55
C ARG A 433 -3.31 -21.08 -26.82
N ALA A 434 -2.94 -21.25 -25.55
CA ALA A 434 -2.41 -20.16 -24.73
C ALA A 434 -0.88 -20.03 -24.87
N PHE A 435 -0.45 -18.79 -25.07
CA PHE A 435 0.94 -18.36 -25.10
C PHE A 435 1.17 -17.27 -24.06
N THR A 436 2.35 -17.25 -23.45
CA THR A 436 2.82 -16.11 -22.67
C THR A 436 3.95 -15.49 -23.46
N LEU A 437 3.72 -14.28 -23.96
CA LEU A 437 4.66 -13.50 -24.75
C LEU A 437 5.42 -12.55 -23.84
N VAL A 438 6.74 -12.51 -23.99
CA VAL A 438 7.61 -11.58 -23.28
C VAL A 438 8.37 -10.79 -24.33
N GLU A 439 8.19 -9.48 -24.34
CA GLU A 439 8.96 -8.56 -25.15
C GLU A 439 10.10 -8.01 -24.31
N ILE A 440 11.34 -8.14 -24.80
CA ILE A 440 12.55 -7.66 -24.13
C ILE A 440 13.20 -6.62 -25.03
N SER A 441 13.42 -5.42 -24.49
CA SER A 441 14.09 -4.31 -25.17
C SER A 441 15.18 -3.75 -24.27
N GLU A 442 16.35 -3.47 -24.85
CA GLU A 442 17.51 -2.91 -24.13
C GLU A 442 17.90 -3.70 -22.86
N GLY A 443 17.74 -5.02 -22.86
CA GLY A 443 18.05 -5.88 -21.72
C GLY A 443 17.05 -5.77 -20.55
N ARG A 444 15.89 -5.14 -20.76
CA ARG A 444 14.78 -5.05 -19.81
C ARG A 444 13.51 -5.65 -20.42
N VAL A 445 12.64 -6.20 -19.59
CA VAL A 445 11.33 -6.64 -20.05
C VAL A 445 10.50 -5.40 -20.35
N ALA A 446 10.01 -5.26 -21.58
CA ALA A 446 9.20 -4.15 -22.05
C ALA A 446 7.70 -4.44 -21.90
N LYS A 447 7.29 -5.69 -22.19
CA LYS A 447 5.89 -6.12 -22.11
C LYS A 447 5.81 -7.61 -21.81
N ILE A 448 4.81 -8.02 -21.04
CA ILE A 448 4.39 -9.43 -20.90
C ILE A 448 2.90 -9.51 -21.17
N ALA A 449 2.48 -10.44 -22.01
CA ALA A 449 1.08 -10.69 -22.30
C ALA A 449 0.76 -12.19 -22.37
N GLU A 450 -0.46 -12.55 -21.98
CA GLU A 450 -1.03 -13.87 -22.23
C GLU A 450 -1.95 -13.79 -23.46
N SER A 451 -1.64 -14.57 -24.48
CA SER A 451 -2.33 -14.53 -25.77
C SER A 451 -2.96 -15.89 -26.09
N TRP A 452 -4.24 -15.91 -26.40
CA TRP A 452 -4.95 -17.08 -26.89
C TRP A 452 -5.05 -17.03 -28.41
N VAL A 453 -4.53 -18.07 -29.07
CA VAL A 453 -4.49 -18.17 -30.53
C VAL A 453 -5.33 -19.36 -30.96
N SER A 454 -6.34 -19.10 -31.79
CA SER A 454 -7.10 -20.14 -32.47
C SER A 454 -6.28 -20.69 -33.63
N VAL A 455 -6.24 -22.01 -33.73
CA VAL A 455 -5.54 -22.77 -34.76
C VAL A 455 -6.54 -23.69 -35.44
N GLU A 456 -6.88 -23.37 -36.67
CA GLU A 456 -7.65 -24.15 -37.64
C GLU A 456 -6.71 -24.79 -38.67
N LYS A 457 -7.18 -25.76 -39.48
CA LYS A 457 -6.34 -26.49 -40.46
C LYS A 457 -5.54 -25.57 -41.39
N ASP A 458 -6.05 -24.38 -41.73
CA ASP A 458 -5.49 -23.42 -42.69
C ASP A 458 -5.41 -21.97 -42.18
N ARG A 459 -5.81 -21.72 -40.93
CA ARG A 459 -5.91 -20.35 -40.38
C ARG A 459 -5.48 -20.28 -38.92
N THR A 460 -4.72 -19.24 -38.59
CA THR A 460 -4.34 -18.90 -37.20
C THR A 460 -4.74 -17.48 -36.88
N THR A 461 -5.50 -17.27 -35.81
CA THR A 461 -5.98 -15.94 -35.39
C THR A 461 -5.76 -15.73 -33.90
N LEU A 462 -5.29 -14.54 -33.53
CA LEU A 462 -5.29 -14.10 -32.14
C LEU A 462 -6.74 -13.86 -31.71
N GLU A 463 -7.21 -14.57 -30.69
CA GLU A 463 -8.55 -14.41 -30.13
C GLU A 463 -8.55 -13.42 -28.97
N GLU A 464 -7.61 -13.58 -28.04
CA GLU A 464 -7.52 -12.74 -26.84
C GLU A 464 -6.05 -12.43 -26.55
N GLU A 465 -5.76 -11.21 -26.09
CA GLU A 465 -4.47 -10.84 -25.53
C GLU A 465 -4.72 -10.08 -24.22
N HIS A 466 -4.10 -10.56 -23.15
CA HIS A 466 -4.18 -9.95 -21.83
C HIS A 466 -2.79 -9.48 -21.41
N ILE A 467 -2.60 -8.16 -21.33
CA ILE A 467 -1.32 -7.57 -20.93
C ILE A 467 -1.17 -7.72 -19.42
N LEU A 468 -0.16 -8.47 -19.01
CA LEU A 468 0.18 -8.70 -17.60
C LEU A 468 1.20 -7.67 -17.08
N PHE A 469 2.02 -7.09 -17.97
CA PHE A 469 3.03 -6.10 -17.65
C PHE A 469 3.38 -5.28 -18.88
N GLU A 470 3.61 -3.97 -18.73
CA GLU A 470 4.11 -3.07 -19.78
C GLU A 470 4.84 -1.90 -19.11
N LEU A 471 6.03 -1.53 -19.63
CA LEU A 471 6.91 -0.49 -19.10
C LEU A 471 6.54 0.93 -19.54
#